data_AF-M6VXW6-F1
#
_entry.id   AF-M6VXW6-F1
#
_cell.length_a   1.000
_cell.length_b   1.000
_cell.length_c   1.000
_cell.angle_alpha   90.00
_cell.angle_beta   90.00
_cell.angle_gamma   90.00
#
_symmetry.space_group_name_H-M   'P 1'
#
loop_
_entity.id
_entity.type
_entity.pdbx_description
1 polymer ?
#
loop_
_entity_poly.entity_id
_entity_poly.type
_entity_poly.pdbx_seq_one_letter_code
_entity_poly.pdbx_strand_id
1 'polypeptide(L)'
;MNTNPDYLEVWKQITNTDDLSDSLTRHFSYLVDNPEYDRLLRAVMQKASSCRIEEDSLQIVFPNDLLLSASAPSSLEESTIWPESFKRLMNVHKFIEVGDANTHIARDLVLGDHGSFLDEYIDNEEFAEAESPLIDDQSDWWIYHPEEKNEQNQPMLYYVSHESENVKESFPHNVGILFLKRLAYQLKIDESFYPKSKDEGTSSRSLKLQKEIQLPFYILKAENIGEFRIAAVLSQDNQRFFGILDSSIRMISN
;
A
#
# COMPACT_ATOMS: atom_id res chain seq x y z
N MET A 1 28.13 -2.30 19.14
CA MET A 1 26.67 -2.41 19.32
C MET A 1 26.19 -1.20 20.11
N ASN A 2 25.78 -0.14 19.43
CA ASN A 2 25.06 0.98 20.06
C ASN A 2 23.57 0.75 19.78
N THR A 3 22.95 -0.15 20.54
CA THR A 3 21.49 -0.18 20.65
C THR A 3 21.09 1.16 21.27
N ASN A 4 20.34 1.99 20.53
CA ASN A 4 19.87 3.28 21.01
C ASN A 4 19.09 3.07 22.33
N PRO A 5 19.64 3.38 23.52
CA PRO A 5 19.04 2.95 24.79
C PRO A 5 17.66 3.59 25.07
N ASP A 6 17.22 4.54 24.24
CA ASP A 6 16.01 5.33 24.38
C ASP A 6 14.74 4.67 23.79
N TYR A 7 14.85 3.71 22.85
CA TYR A 7 13.65 3.21 22.14
C TYR A 7 12.61 2.57 23.09
N LEU A 8 13.07 1.85 24.12
CA LEU A 8 12.17 1.25 25.12
C LEU A 8 11.48 2.29 25.99
N GLU A 9 12.12 3.43 26.27
CA GLU A 9 11.50 4.53 27.01
C GLU A 9 10.40 5.18 26.17
N VAL A 10 10.68 5.45 24.90
CA VAL A 10 9.70 5.94 23.92
C VAL A 10 8.50 4.98 23.83
N TRP A 11 8.74 3.67 23.69
CA TRP A 11 7.65 2.68 23.62
C TRP A 11 6.82 2.65 24.90
N LYS A 12 7.45 2.70 26.08
CA LYS A 12 6.74 2.77 27.36
C LYS A 12 5.88 4.03 27.48
N GLN A 13 6.34 5.17 26.95
CA GLN A 13 5.53 6.39 26.91
C GLN A 13 4.30 6.20 26.02
N ILE A 14 4.46 5.57 24.85
CA ILE A 14 3.36 5.28 23.93
C ILE A 14 2.33 4.34 24.57
N THR A 15 2.75 3.29 25.28
CA THR A 15 1.80 2.34 25.88
C THR A 15 1.05 2.87 27.10
N ASN A 16 1.56 3.95 27.74
CA ASN A 16 0.98 4.53 28.96
C ASN A 16 0.29 5.88 28.74
N THR A 17 0.06 6.26 27.48
CA THR A 17 -0.55 7.55 27.11
C THR A 17 -2.07 7.52 27.18
N ASP A 18 -2.68 8.68 27.44
CA ASP A 18 -4.14 8.86 27.36
C ASP A 18 -4.61 9.04 25.90
N ASP A 19 -3.76 9.58 25.02
CA ASP A 19 -4.04 9.78 23.60
C ASP A 19 -3.14 8.87 22.75
N LEU A 20 -3.59 7.61 22.60
CA LEU A 20 -2.85 6.61 21.85
C LEU A 20 -2.69 7.01 20.38
N SER A 21 -3.72 7.61 19.79
CA SER A 21 -3.72 8.00 18.38
C SER A 21 -2.68 9.08 18.09
N ASP A 22 -2.61 10.15 18.90
CA ASP A 22 -1.60 11.19 18.71
C ASP A 22 -0.19 10.67 18.98
N SER A 23 -0.03 9.82 20.00
CA SER A 23 1.27 9.24 20.36
C SER A 23 1.81 8.34 19.25
N LEU A 24 0.97 7.47 18.69
CA LEU A 24 1.32 6.63 17.52
C LEU A 24 1.56 7.47 16.26
N THR A 25 0.73 8.49 16.00
CA THR A 25 0.93 9.40 14.85
C THR A 25 2.29 10.07 14.92
N ARG A 26 2.68 10.58 16.09
CA ARG A 26 3.99 11.21 16.29
C ARG A 26 5.11 10.18 16.12
N HIS A 27 4.99 9.01 16.73
CA HIS A 27 5.99 7.95 16.65
C HIS A 27 6.23 7.47 15.22
N PHE A 28 5.17 7.20 14.44
CA PHE A 28 5.27 6.67 13.07
C PHE A 28 5.43 7.75 11.98
N SER A 29 5.62 9.01 12.36
CA SER A 29 5.80 10.12 11.40
C SER A 29 7.03 9.94 10.49
N TYR A 30 8.03 9.17 10.91
CA TYR A 30 9.22 8.86 10.09
C TYR A 30 8.89 8.08 8.81
N LEU A 31 7.72 7.42 8.72
CA LEU A 31 7.26 6.74 7.49
C LEU A 31 6.93 7.74 6.36
N VAL A 32 6.67 9.00 6.70
CA VAL A 32 6.15 10.01 5.79
C VAL A 32 7.19 11.13 5.61
N ASP A 33 7.75 11.25 4.40
CA ASP A 33 8.64 12.37 4.03
C ASP A 33 7.94 13.43 3.16
N ASN A 34 6.64 13.24 2.89
CA ASN A 34 5.79 14.19 2.18
C ASN A 34 4.60 14.59 3.07
N PRO A 35 4.51 15.86 3.53
CA PRO A 35 3.46 16.33 4.43
C PRO A 35 2.03 16.14 3.91
N GLU A 36 1.83 15.96 2.60
CA GLU A 36 0.50 15.68 2.04
C GLU A 36 -0.11 14.39 2.61
N TYR A 37 0.71 13.44 3.10
CA TYR A 37 0.28 12.17 3.67
C TYR A 37 0.05 12.19 5.20
N ASP A 38 0.31 13.31 5.89
CA ASP A 38 0.14 13.42 7.35
C ASP A 38 -1.30 13.11 7.79
N ARG A 39 -2.28 13.52 6.96
CA ARG A 39 -3.70 13.23 7.21
C ARG A 39 -4.01 11.75 7.12
N LEU A 40 -3.38 11.03 6.19
CA LEU A 40 -3.54 9.59 6.04
C LEU A 40 -2.93 8.85 7.23
N LEU A 41 -1.72 9.24 7.65
CA LEU A 41 -1.05 8.67 8.82
C LEU A 41 -1.92 8.81 10.07
N ARG A 42 -2.43 10.01 10.32
CA ARG A 42 -3.31 10.25 11.48
C ARG A 42 -4.58 9.40 11.39
N ALA A 43 -5.20 9.28 10.22
CA ALA A 43 -6.41 8.46 10.04
C ALA A 43 -6.15 6.97 10.28
N VAL A 44 -5.00 6.44 9.86
CA VAL A 44 -4.57 5.07 10.15
C VAL A 44 -4.38 4.87 11.65
N MET A 45 -3.59 5.73 12.31
CA MET A 45 -3.30 5.58 13.74
C MET A 45 -4.52 5.82 14.64
N GLN A 46 -5.53 6.54 14.16
CA GLN A 46 -6.84 6.65 14.83
C GLN A 46 -7.62 5.33 14.90
N LYS A 47 -7.32 4.36 14.04
CA LYS A 47 -7.95 3.03 14.10
C LYS A 47 -7.34 2.14 15.18
N ALA A 48 -6.16 2.46 15.71
CA ALA A 48 -5.50 1.63 16.71
C ALA A 48 -6.41 1.45 17.94
N SER A 49 -6.65 0.19 18.30
CA SER A 49 -7.49 -0.19 19.43
C SER A 49 -6.68 -0.37 20.71
N SER A 50 -5.45 -0.87 20.59
CA SER A 50 -4.52 -0.98 21.72
C SER A 50 -3.07 -1.01 21.23
N CYS A 51 -2.15 -0.78 22.17
CA CYS A 51 -0.72 -0.86 21.93
C CYS A 51 -0.05 -1.56 23.12
N ARG A 52 0.89 -2.46 22.84
CA ARG A 52 1.65 -3.18 23.87
C ARG A 52 3.09 -3.39 23.42
N ILE A 53 3.97 -3.62 24.38
CA ILE A 53 5.32 -4.10 24.12
C ILE A 53 5.30 -5.60 24.35
N GLU A 54 5.74 -6.37 23.37
CA GLU A 54 5.83 -7.82 23.45
C GLU A 54 7.15 -8.26 22.82
N GLU A 55 7.93 -9.02 23.59
CA GLU A 55 9.32 -9.35 23.26
C GLU A 55 10.12 -8.08 22.90
N ASP A 56 10.78 -8.06 21.74
CA ASP A 56 11.52 -6.92 21.20
C ASP A 56 10.70 -6.15 20.14
N SER A 57 9.39 -6.05 20.32
CA SER A 57 8.48 -5.36 19.39
C SER A 57 7.46 -4.44 20.06
N LEU A 58 7.14 -3.34 19.38
CA LEU A 58 5.97 -2.51 19.65
C LEU A 58 4.81 -3.04 18.80
N GLN A 59 3.78 -3.58 19.46
CA GLN A 59 2.62 -4.16 18.81
C GLN A 59 1.42 -3.22 18.88
N ILE A 60 0.80 -2.97 17.73
CA ILE A 60 -0.41 -2.17 17.59
C ILE A 60 -1.53 -3.06 17.05
N VAL A 61 -2.60 -3.17 17.82
CA VAL A 61 -3.79 -3.93 17.42
C VAL A 61 -4.79 -2.97 16.79
N PHE A 62 -5.23 -3.30 15.58
CA PHE A 62 -6.27 -2.62 14.83
C PHE A 62 -7.56 -3.48 14.81
N PRO A 63 -8.69 -2.95 14.29
CA PRO A 63 -9.92 -3.72 14.14
C PRO A 63 -9.76 -4.92 13.20
N ASN A 64 -10.66 -5.90 13.34
CA ASN A 64 -10.63 -7.18 12.60
C ASN A 64 -9.36 -8.00 12.86
N ASP A 65 -8.82 -7.91 14.07
CA ASP A 65 -7.63 -8.64 14.52
C ASP A 65 -6.39 -8.39 13.65
N LEU A 66 -6.31 -7.24 12.98
CA LEU A 66 -5.09 -6.85 12.27
C LEU A 66 -4.04 -6.37 13.26
N LEU A 67 -2.85 -6.95 13.23
CA LEU A 67 -1.72 -6.65 14.09
C LEU A 67 -0.60 -6.02 13.28
N LEU A 68 -0.10 -4.87 13.72
CA LEU A 68 1.18 -4.34 13.27
C LEU A 68 2.22 -4.58 14.37
N SER A 69 3.31 -5.27 14.02
CA SER A 69 4.45 -5.54 14.89
C SER A 69 5.68 -4.77 14.38
N ALA A 70 6.15 -3.81 15.16
CA ALA A 70 7.31 -2.99 14.82
C ALA A 70 8.49 -3.37 15.72
N SER A 71 9.49 -4.05 15.15
CA SER A 71 10.65 -4.59 15.88
C SER A 71 11.60 -3.51 16.38
N ALA A 72 12.46 -3.85 17.35
CA ALA A 72 13.50 -2.94 17.83
C ALA A 72 14.41 -2.44 16.68
N PRO A 73 14.99 -1.23 16.79
CA PRO A 73 15.94 -0.73 15.82
C PRO A 73 17.17 -1.63 15.74
N SER A 74 17.72 -1.77 14.55
CA SER A 74 19.01 -2.44 14.33
C SER A 74 19.95 -1.49 13.61
N SER A 75 21.23 -1.51 13.97
CA SER A 75 22.25 -0.90 13.11
C SER A 75 22.30 -1.71 11.82
N LEU A 76 21.89 -1.11 10.70
CA LEU A 76 22.26 -1.63 9.38
C LEU A 76 23.79 -1.62 9.29
N GLU A 77 24.38 -2.60 8.60
CA GLU A 77 25.81 -2.53 8.31
C GLU A 77 26.06 -1.33 7.38
N GLU A 78 27.15 -0.58 7.63
CA GLU A 78 27.50 0.62 6.84
C GLU A 78 27.67 0.31 5.34
N SER A 79 27.88 -0.97 4.99
CA SER A 79 28.07 -1.50 3.63
C SER A 79 26.80 -1.62 2.80
N THR A 80 25.60 -1.49 3.39
CA THR A 80 24.35 -1.77 2.65
C THR A 80 24.01 -0.65 1.64
N ILE A 81 23.68 -1.01 0.39
CA ILE A 81 23.42 -0.09 -0.75
C ILE A 81 22.00 0.53 -0.69
N TRP A 82 21.30 0.36 0.43
CA TRP A 82 19.94 0.89 0.60
C TRP A 82 19.86 2.43 0.43
N PRO A 83 18.72 2.94 -0.08
CA PRO A 83 18.45 4.38 -0.13
C PRO A 83 18.48 5.01 1.26
N GLU A 84 18.89 6.28 1.33
CA GLU A 84 18.98 7.00 2.61
C GLU A 84 17.62 7.12 3.32
N SER A 85 16.52 7.21 2.57
CA SER A 85 15.17 7.15 3.14
C SER A 85 14.91 5.82 3.83
N PHE A 86 15.22 4.70 3.20
CA PHE A 86 15.08 3.38 3.79
C PHE A 86 15.94 3.21 5.05
N LYS A 87 17.22 3.63 4.99
CA LYS A 87 18.13 3.59 6.14
C LYS A 87 17.56 4.34 7.35
N ARG A 88 16.94 5.51 7.13
CA ARG A 88 16.25 6.25 8.19
C ARG A 88 15.08 5.47 8.80
N LEU A 89 14.29 4.76 8.00
CA LEU A 89 13.20 3.91 8.51
C LEU A 89 13.75 2.80 9.42
N MET A 90 14.80 2.11 8.96
CA MET A 90 15.41 0.96 9.65
C MET A 90 16.09 1.33 10.97
N ASN A 91 16.54 2.59 11.09
CA ASN A 91 17.08 3.13 12.35
C ASN A 91 16.02 3.31 13.45
N VAL A 92 14.72 3.31 13.11
CA VAL A 92 13.64 3.36 14.09
C VAL A 92 13.11 1.96 14.40
N HIS A 93 12.84 1.18 13.35
CA HIS A 93 12.42 -0.21 13.45
C HIS A 93 13.07 -1.02 12.33
N LYS A 94 13.77 -2.12 12.65
CA LYS A 94 14.40 -2.97 11.64
C LYS A 94 13.38 -3.61 10.68
N PHE A 95 12.22 -3.92 11.22
CA PHE A 95 11.09 -4.52 10.50
C PHE A 95 9.79 -3.97 11.04
N ILE A 96 8.83 -3.76 10.14
CA ILE A 96 7.43 -3.55 10.45
C ILE A 96 6.62 -4.60 9.71
N GLU A 97 5.90 -5.43 10.44
CA GLU A 97 5.13 -6.55 9.91
C GLU A 97 3.65 -6.33 10.21
N VAL A 98 2.79 -6.62 9.25
CA VAL A 98 1.34 -6.56 9.42
C VAL A 98 0.73 -7.91 9.02
N GLY A 99 -0.20 -8.40 9.84
CA GLY A 99 -0.90 -9.66 9.59
C GLY A 99 -2.03 -9.89 10.59
N ASP A 100 -2.61 -11.09 10.56
CA ASP A 100 -3.68 -11.50 11.50
C ASP A 100 -3.09 -11.84 12.88
N ALA A 101 -3.55 -11.15 13.92
CA ALA A 101 -3.16 -11.33 15.32
C ALA A 101 -3.41 -12.74 15.85
N ASN A 102 -4.36 -13.47 15.26
CA ASN A 102 -4.77 -14.80 15.70
C ASN A 102 -4.00 -15.92 15.00
N THR A 103 -3.26 -15.63 13.92
CA THR A 103 -2.51 -16.63 13.17
C THR A 103 -1.01 -16.40 13.33
N HIS A 104 -0.25 -17.46 13.57
CA HIS A 104 1.17 -17.32 13.87
C HIS A 104 2.04 -17.01 12.64
N ILE A 105 1.53 -17.08 11.40
CA ILE A 105 2.38 -17.01 10.18
C ILE A 105 1.59 -16.57 8.93
N ALA A 106 0.92 -15.41 8.95
CA ALA A 106 0.48 -14.76 7.71
C ALA A 106 0.89 -13.28 7.76
N ARG A 107 2.15 -13.02 7.43
CA ARG A 107 2.68 -11.66 7.33
C ARG A 107 2.32 -11.11 5.96
N ASP A 108 1.12 -10.56 5.86
CA ASP A 108 0.57 -10.05 4.61
C ASP A 108 1.35 -8.85 4.07
N LEU A 109 1.98 -8.07 4.94
CA LEU A 109 2.75 -6.88 4.56
C LEU A 109 3.98 -6.76 5.46
N VAL A 110 5.18 -6.72 4.87
CA VAL A 110 6.44 -6.63 5.63
C VAL A 110 7.32 -5.54 5.04
N LEU A 111 7.60 -4.51 5.82
CA LEU A 111 8.57 -3.46 5.51
C LEU A 111 9.89 -3.73 6.24
N GLY A 112 10.98 -3.84 5.48
CA GLY A 112 12.34 -4.00 6.00
C GLY A 112 13.21 -4.83 5.06
N ASP A 113 14.44 -5.11 5.50
CA ASP A 113 15.40 -5.93 4.74
C ASP A 113 15.09 -7.43 4.96
N HIS A 114 14.04 -7.90 4.28
CA HIS A 114 13.41 -9.20 4.54
C HIS A 114 14.11 -10.38 3.84
N GLY A 115 14.99 -10.11 2.87
CA GLY A 115 15.80 -11.13 2.18
C GLY A 115 15.01 -12.22 1.44
N SER A 116 13.72 -12.00 1.14
CA SER A 116 12.87 -12.98 0.45
C SER A 116 12.82 -12.78 -1.06
N PHE A 117 13.37 -11.67 -1.56
CA PHE A 117 13.48 -11.38 -2.98
C PHE A 117 14.88 -11.72 -3.49
N LEU A 118 14.94 -12.31 -4.69
CA LEU A 118 16.16 -12.46 -5.47
C LEU A 118 15.87 -11.86 -6.85
N ASP A 119 16.81 -11.09 -7.38
CA ASP A 119 16.71 -10.48 -8.72
C ASP A 119 16.53 -11.53 -9.82
N GLU A 120 17.07 -12.74 -9.63
CA GLU A 120 16.84 -13.93 -10.48
C GLU A 120 15.36 -14.29 -10.70
N TYR A 121 14.44 -13.79 -9.86
CA TYR A 121 12.99 -13.98 -10.04
C TYR A 121 12.40 -13.11 -11.15
N ILE A 122 13.16 -12.16 -11.70
CA ILE A 122 12.70 -11.27 -12.75
C ILE A 122 13.56 -11.52 -14.00
N ASP A 123 12.91 -11.90 -15.10
CA ASP A 123 13.55 -12.01 -16.41
C ASP A 123 13.68 -10.63 -17.08
N ASN A 124 14.32 -9.69 -16.38
CA ASN A 124 14.63 -8.36 -16.89
C ASN A 124 15.96 -7.86 -16.31
N GLU A 125 17.00 -7.82 -17.15
CA GLU A 125 18.35 -7.36 -16.79
C GLU A 125 18.39 -5.90 -16.26
N GLU A 126 17.37 -5.08 -16.57
CA GLU A 126 17.23 -3.72 -16.02
C GLU A 126 17.11 -3.69 -14.48
N PHE A 127 16.62 -4.79 -13.89
CA PHE A 127 16.44 -4.95 -12.45
C PHE A 127 17.48 -5.90 -11.83
N ALA A 128 18.59 -6.15 -12.53
CA ALA A 128 19.72 -6.85 -11.93
C ALA A 128 20.18 -6.13 -10.66
N GLU A 129 20.46 -6.91 -9.60
CA GLU A 129 20.85 -6.42 -8.27
C GLU A 129 19.78 -5.56 -7.58
N ALA A 130 18.52 -5.59 -8.05
CA ALA A 130 17.43 -4.89 -7.37
C ALA A 130 17.15 -5.51 -6.00
N GLU A 131 16.86 -4.65 -5.04
CA GLU A 131 16.56 -5.04 -3.67
C GLU A 131 15.09 -4.75 -3.35
N SER A 132 14.47 -5.61 -2.55
CA SER A 132 13.08 -5.46 -2.13
C SER A 132 12.97 -4.94 -0.69
N PRO A 133 12.48 -3.72 -0.47
CA PRO A 133 12.21 -3.22 0.88
C PRO A 133 10.85 -3.65 1.44
N LEU A 134 9.96 -4.24 0.64
CA LEU A 134 8.57 -4.48 1.03
C LEU A 134 8.01 -5.74 0.37
N ILE A 135 7.52 -6.67 1.21
CA ILE A 135 6.63 -7.75 0.82
C ILE A 135 5.19 -7.23 0.89
N ASP A 136 4.41 -7.49 -0.16
CA ASP A 136 2.98 -7.21 -0.28
C ASP A 136 2.25 -8.53 -0.57
N ASP A 137 1.06 -8.71 -0.01
CA ASP A 137 0.25 -9.93 -0.15
C ASP A 137 1.04 -11.25 -0.01
N GLN A 138 1.85 -11.35 1.05
CA GLN A 138 2.68 -12.51 1.46
C GLN A 138 3.85 -12.89 0.53
N SER A 139 3.71 -12.74 -0.78
CA SER A 139 4.70 -13.21 -1.76
C SER A 139 4.97 -12.25 -2.91
N ASP A 140 4.24 -11.14 -3.02
CA ASP A 140 4.58 -10.10 -3.98
C ASP A 140 5.58 -9.13 -3.36
N TRP A 141 6.31 -8.43 -4.23
CA TRP A 141 7.38 -7.55 -3.82
C TRP A 141 7.20 -6.18 -4.41
N TRP A 142 7.65 -5.19 -3.65
CA TRP A 142 8.06 -3.92 -4.21
C TRP A 142 9.58 -3.86 -4.19
N ILE A 143 10.17 -3.48 -5.31
CA ILE A 143 11.62 -3.42 -5.49
C ILE A 143 12.06 -2.01 -5.85
N TYR A 144 13.29 -1.66 -5.50
CA TYR A 144 13.91 -0.43 -5.98
C TYR A 144 14.43 -0.59 -7.41
N HIS A 145 14.11 0.37 -8.27
CA HIS A 145 14.74 0.48 -9.58
C HIS A 145 16.24 0.86 -9.40
N PRO A 146 17.18 0.16 -10.06
CA PRO A 146 18.62 0.45 -9.92
C PRO A 146 18.98 1.90 -10.30
N GLU A 147 18.52 2.35 -11.46
CA GLU A 147 18.85 3.67 -12.01
C GLU A 147 17.76 4.74 -11.84
N GLU A 148 16.50 4.44 -12.14
CA GLU A 148 15.41 5.42 -12.13
C GLU A 148 15.18 6.02 -10.74
N LYS A 149 14.97 7.35 -10.70
CA LYS A 149 14.74 8.10 -9.47
C LYS A 149 13.39 8.81 -9.49
N ASN A 150 12.78 8.93 -8.32
CA ASN A 150 11.61 9.76 -8.09
C ASN A 150 11.95 11.26 -7.98
N GLU A 151 10.95 12.10 -7.76
CA GLU A 151 11.10 13.55 -7.63
C GLU A 151 12.02 13.98 -6.47
N GLN A 152 12.18 13.12 -5.46
CA GLN A 152 13.07 13.32 -4.31
C GLN A 152 14.48 12.75 -4.55
N ASN A 153 14.81 12.38 -5.79
CA ASN A 153 16.08 11.79 -6.20
C ASN A 153 16.43 10.49 -5.45
N GLN A 154 15.41 9.74 -5.04
CA GLN A 154 15.54 8.40 -4.45
C GLN A 154 15.12 7.34 -5.47
N PRO A 155 15.59 6.08 -5.37
CA PRO A 155 15.17 5.03 -6.28
C PRO A 155 13.65 4.89 -6.38
N MET A 156 13.15 4.83 -7.60
CA MET A 156 11.74 4.58 -7.90
C MET A 156 11.36 3.18 -7.41
N LEU A 157 10.16 3.00 -6.86
CA LEU A 157 9.66 1.70 -6.44
C LEU A 157 8.83 1.07 -7.55
N TYR A 158 8.94 -0.24 -7.71
CA TYR A 158 8.19 -1.00 -8.71
C TYR A 158 7.59 -2.27 -8.12
N TYR A 159 6.35 -2.55 -8.48
CA TYR A 159 5.64 -3.77 -8.08
C TYR A 159 6.01 -4.95 -8.96
N VAL A 160 6.26 -6.07 -8.31
CA VAL A 160 6.59 -7.36 -8.90
C VAL A 160 5.68 -8.39 -8.28
N SER A 161 4.87 -9.03 -9.12
CA SER A 161 4.03 -10.13 -8.66
C SER A 161 4.76 -11.45 -8.82
N HIS A 162 4.77 -12.24 -7.75
CA HIS A 162 5.38 -13.58 -7.71
C HIS A 162 4.82 -14.50 -8.82
N GLU A 163 3.55 -14.34 -9.20
CA GLU A 163 2.91 -15.21 -10.19
C GLU A 163 3.26 -14.87 -11.63
N SER A 164 3.56 -13.59 -11.90
CA SER A 164 3.71 -13.10 -13.27
C SER A 164 5.14 -12.78 -13.64
N GLU A 165 6.05 -12.67 -12.67
CA GLU A 165 7.48 -12.28 -12.82
C GLU A 165 7.68 -10.91 -13.51
N ASN A 166 6.59 -10.25 -13.91
CA ASN A 166 6.59 -9.00 -14.64
C ASN A 166 6.59 -7.83 -13.66
N VAL A 167 7.45 -6.86 -13.96
CA VAL A 167 7.44 -5.54 -13.34
C VAL A 167 6.27 -4.74 -13.89
N LYS A 168 5.43 -4.18 -13.02
CA LYS A 168 4.19 -3.50 -13.41
C LYS A 168 4.18 -2.02 -13.03
N GLU A 169 3.69 -1.75 -11.83
CA GLU A 169 3.31 -0.41 -11.38
C GLU A 169 4.48 0.25 -10.66
N SER A 170 4.78 1.49 -11.02
CA SER A 170 5.74 2.31 -10.29
C SER A 170 5.05 3.10 -9.16
N PHE A 171 5.81 3.42 -8.13
CA PHE A 171 5.35 4.27 -7.03
C PHE A 171 6.33 5.42 -6.76
N PRO A 172 5.89 6.69 -6.90
CA PRO A 172 6.79 7.85 -6.96
C PRO A 172 7.22 8.42 -5.60
N HIS A 173 6.96 7.72 -4.49
CA HIS A 173 7.35 8.19 -3.16
C HIS A 173 8.14 7.12 -2.38
N ASN A 174 8.58 7.47 -1.18
CA ASN A 174 9.35 6.54 -0.35
C ASN A 174 8.51 5.31 0.07
N VAL A 175 9.20 4.22 0.43
CA VAL A 175 8.55 2.95 0.79
C VAL A 175 7.70 3.00 2.06
N GLY A 176 8.01 3.88 3.01
CA GLY A 176 7.18 4.14 4.19
C GLY A 176 5.81 4.71 3.84
N ILE A 177 5.72 5.60 2.84
CA ILE A 177 4.43 6.08 2.32
C ILE A 177 3.69 4.95 1.59
N LEU A 178 4.40 4.13 0.81
CA LEU A 178 3.81 2.96 0.17
C LEU A 178 3.22 1.99 1.20
N PHE A 179 3.98 1.63 2.23
CA PHE A 179 3.54 0.80 3.36
C PHE A 179 2.31 1.41 4.03
N LEU A 180 2.31 2.72 4.30
CA LEU A 180 1.16 3.42 4.88
C LEU A 180 -0.09 3.31 3.99
N LYS A 181 0.04 3.44 2.67
CA LYS A 181 -1.09 3.27 1.73
C LYS A 181 -1.62 1.83 1.75
N ARG A 182 -0.74 0.83 1.80
CA ARG A 182 -1.13 -0.59 1.86
C ARG A 182 -1.86 -0.91 3.16
N LEU A 183 -1.33 -0.45 4.29
CA LEU A 183 -1.99 -0.57 5.59
C LEU A 183 -3.34 0.16 5.62
N ALA A 184 -3.42 1.38 5.06
CA ALA A 184 -4.66 2.13 4.97
C ALA A 184 -5.72 1.42 4.12
N TYR A 185 -5.31 0.74 3.04
CA TYR A 185 -6.18 -0.10 2.22
C TYR A 185 -6.73 -1.28 3.03
N GLN A 186 -5.89 -2.03 3.75
CA GLN A 186 -6.31 -3.14 4.62
C GLN A 186 -7.29 -2.68 5.72
N LEU A 187 -7.05 -1.49 6.28
CA LEU A 187 -7.91 -0.85 7.28
C LEU A 187 -9.16 -0.18 6.71
N LYS A 188 -9.34 -0.18 5.39
CA LYS A 188 -10.46 0.47 4.67
C LYS A 188 -10.61 1.94 5.06
N ILE A 189 -9.49 2.66 5.12
CA ILE A 189 -9.47 4.11 5.34
C ILE A 189 -10.09 4.80 4.13
N ASP A 190 -10.95 5.78 4.40
CA ASP A 190 -11.66 6.54 3.37
C ASP A 190 -10.69 7.34 2.48
N GLU A 191 -10.99 7.39 1.17
CA GLU A 191 -10.15 8.05 0.17
C GLU A 191 -9.95 9.56 0.44
N SER A 192 -10.85 10.22 1.18
CA SER A 192 -10.74 11.64 1.53
C SER A 192 -9.57 12.00 2.46
N PHE A 193 -8.92 10.98 3.05
CA PHE A 193 -7.70 11.13 3.85
C PHE A 193 -6.41 11.02 3.03
N TYR A 194 -6.49 10.52 1.79
CA TYR A 194 -5.34 10.46 0.91
C TYR A 194 -5.03 11.86 0.35
N PRO A 195 -3.77 12.13 -0.04
CA PRO A 195 -3.45 13.32 -0.81
C PRO A 195 -4.36 13.43 -2.03
N LYS A 196 -4.86 14.63 -2.28
CA LYS A 196 -5.55 14.89 -3.54
C LYS A 196 -4.49 14.85 -4.63
N SER A 197 -4.52 13.81 -5.47
CA SER A 197 -3.61 13.69 -6.60
C SER A 197 -3.62 15.00 -7.40
N LYS A 198 -2.47 15.65 -7.54
CA LYS A 198 -2.32 16.75 -8.51
C LYS A 198 -2.40 16.23 -9.95
N ASP A 199 -2.15 14.93 -10.13
CA ASP A 199 -2.26 14.21 -11.38
C ASP A 199 -3.30 13.10 -11.28
N GLU A 200 -4.50 13.38 -11.80
CA GLU A 200 -5.41 12.32 -12.24
C GLU A 200 -4.94 11.72 -13.59
N GLY A 201 -3.68 11.34 -13.64
CA GLY A 201 -3.03 10.71 -14.77
C GLY A 201 -2.20 9.56 -14.26
N THR A 202 -2.60 8.35 -14.64
CA THR A 202 -1.88 7.07 -14.48
C THR A 202 -2.19 6.29 -13.18
N SER A 203 -2.85 5.15 -13.36
CA SER A 203 -3.01 4.01 -12.43
C SER A 203 -4.14 3.99 -11.39
N SER A 204 -5.17 4.81 -11.55
CA SER A 204 -6.53 4.35 -11.20
C SER A 204 -7.47 4.87 -12.27
N ARG A 205 -8.09 3.98 -13.05
CA ARG A 205 -9.22 4.35 -13.92
C ARG A 205 -10.39 4.74 -13.02
N SER A 206 -10.33 5.93 -12.41
CA SER A 206 -11.54 6.61 -11.98
C SER A 206 -12.31 6.88 -13.28
N LEU A 207 -13.45 6.21 -13.43
CA LEU A 207 -14.35 6.49 -14.54
C LEU A 207 -14.94 7.87 -14.26
N LYS A 208 -14.27 8.92 -14.75
CA LYS A 208 -14.87 10.25 -14.79
C LYS A 208 -16.07 10.19 -15.72
N LEU A 209 -17.25 10.47 -15.17
CA LEU A 209 -18.45 10.68 -15.96
C LEU A 209 -18.21 11.87 -16.90
N GLN A 210 -17.82 11.59 -18.15
CA GLN A 210 -17.50 12.64 -19.12
C GLN A 210 -18.74 13.43 -19.53
N LYS A 211 -19.90 12.76 -19.52
CA LYS A 211 -21.17 13.35 -19.91
C LYS A 211 -22.33 12.52 -19.36
N GLU A 212 -23.27 13.19 -18.71
CA GLU A 212 -24.57 12.59 -18.43
C GLU A 212 -25.44 12.68 -19.69
N ILE A 213 -25.94 11.53 -20.15
CA ILE A 213 -26.89 11.47 -21.27
C ILE A 213 -28.20 10.93 -20.70
N GLN A 214 -29.25 11.72 -20.81
CA GLN A 214 -30.59 11.19 -20.55
C GLN A 214 -30.99 10.29 -21.71
N LEU A 215 -31.19 9.01 -21.39
CA LEU A 215 -31.68 8.03 -22.35
C LEU A 215 -33.21 8.06 -22.37
N PRO A 216 -33.86 7.84 -23.53
CA PRO A 216 -35.32 7.83 -23.64
C PRO A 216 -35.95 6.57 -23.05
N PHE A 217 -35.20 5.77 -22.28
CA PHE A 217 -35.63 4.50 -21.70
C PHE A 217 -35.05 4.34 -20.29
N TYR A 218 -35.74 3.57 -19.46
CA TYR A 218 -35.32 3.21 -18.11
C TYR A 218 -34.71 1.81 -18.08
N ILE A 219 -33.65 1.62 -17.31
CA ILE A 219 -33.08 0.29 -17.03
C ILE A 219 -33.84 -0.29 -15.83
N LEU A 220 -34.60 -1.36 -16.03
CA LEU A 220 -35.34 -2.05 -14.96
C LEU A 220 -34.47 -3.06 -14.23
N LYS A 221 -33.59 -3.75 -14.97
CA LYS A 221 -32.64 -4.74 -14.43
C LYS A 221 -31.45 -4.84 -15.38
N ALA A 222 -30.26 -5.00 -14.84
CA ALA A 222 -29.06 -5.31 -15.60
C ALA A 222 -28.26 -6.42 -14.88
N GLU A 223 -27.71 -7.35 -15.65
CA GLU A 223 -26.83 -8.41 -15.17
C GLU A 223 -25.61 -8.53 -16.07
N ASN A 224 -24.46 -8.78 -15.45
CA ASN A 224 -23.25 -9.12 -16.18
C ASN A 224 -23.39 -10.55 -16.72
N ILE A 225 -23.16 -10.71 -18.03
CA ILE A 225 -23.27 -12.00 -18.73
C ILE A 225 -21.94 -12.39 -19.42
N GLY A 226 -20.85 -11.69 -19.10
CA GLY A 226 -19.51 -11.93 -19.63
C GLY A 226 -18.59 -10.73 -19.40
N GLU A 227 -17.29 -10.94 -19.55
CA GLU A 227 -16.23 -9.96 -19.23
C GLU A 227 -16.48 -8.55 -19.79
N PHE A 228 -17.08 -8.44 -20.97
CA PHE A 228 -17.43 -7.17 -21.63
C PHE A 228 -18.92 -7.07 -22.03
N ARG A 229 -19.80 -7.87 -21.39
CA ARG A 229 -21.21 -7.97 -21.80
C ARG A 229 -22.17 -7.81 -20.63
N ILE A 230 -23.15 -6.92 -20.82
CA ILE A 230 -24.23 -6.70 -19.87
C ILE A 230 -25.56 -6.95 -20.58
N ALA A 231 -26.39 -7.82 -20.01
CA ALA A 231 -27.79 -7.97 -20.42
C ALA A 231 -28.64 -7.02 -19.57
N ALA A 232 -29.58 -6.32 -20.21
CA ALA A 232 -30.49 -5.43 -19.51
C ALA A 232 -31.93 -5.57 -20.00
N VAL A 233 -32.88 -5.45 -19.07
CA VAL A 233 -34.30 -5.25 -19.36
C VAL A 233 -34.57 -3.75 -19.31
N LEU A 234 -34.99 -3.20 -20.44
CA LEU A 234 -35.26 -1.79 -20.64
C LEU A 234 -36.77 -1.53 -20.72
N SER A 235 -37.20 -0.34 -20.33
CA SER A 235 -38.59 0.10 -20.43
C SER A 235 -38.68 1.46 -21.11
N GLN A 236 -39.51 1.54 -22.15
CA GLN A 236 -39.86 2.78 -22.85
C GLN A 236 -41.33 2.72 -23.23
N ASP A 237 -42.09 3.78 -22.93
CA ASP A 237 -43.52 3.89 -23.29
C ASP A 237 -44.37 2.66 -22.89
N ASN A 238 -44.14 2.12 -21.69
CA ASN A 238 -44.76 0.90 -21.14
C ASN A 238 -44.46 -0.40 -21.93
N GLN A 239 -43.54 -0.39 -22.87
CA GLN A 239 -43.03 -1.57 -23.54
C GLN A 239 -41.70 -2.01 -22.92
N ARG A 240 -41.51 -3.33 -22.83
CA ARG A 240 -40.28 -3.93 -22.29
C ARG A 240 -39.44 -4.48 -23.42
N PHE A 241 -38.15 -4.17 -23.38
CA PHE A 241 -37.18 -4.62 -24.35
C PHE A 241 -36.04 -5.34 -23.62
N PHE A 242 -35.44 -6.31 -24.31
CA PHE A 242 -34.22 -6.95 -23.86
C PHE A 242 -33.06 -6.44 -24.72
N GLY A 243 -32.04 -5.90 -24.07
CA GLY A 243 -30.84 -5.37 -24.73
C GLY A 243 -29.59 -6.06 -24.20
N ILE A 244 -28.59 -6.18 -25.07
CA ILE A 244 -27.22 -6.59 -24.69
C ILE A 244 -26.30 -5.43 -25.05
N LEU A 245 -25.58 -4.92 -24.06
CA LEU A 245 -24.47 -4.00 -24.26
C LEU A 245 -23.19 -4.82 -24.33
N ASP A 246 -22.50 -4.74 -25.46
CA ASP A 246 -21.18 -5.35 -25.67
C ASP A 246 -20.15 -4.21 -25.79
N SER A 247 -19.26 -4.10 -24.81
CA SER A 247 -18.20 -3.07 -24.76
C SER A 247 -16.87 -3.56 -25.33
N SER A 248 -16.83 -4.72 -25.98
CA SER A 248 -15.63 -5.18 -26.68
C SER A 248 -15.23 -4.19 -27.77
N ILE A 249 -14.06 -3.58 -27.60
CA ILE A 249 -13.48 -2.69 -28.61
C ILE A 249 -13.07 -3.57 -29.80
N ARG A 250 -13.78 -3.49 -30.92
CA ARG A 250 -13.24 -3.94 -32.21
C ARG A 250 -12.26 -2.86 -32.68
N MET A 251 -10.96 -3.13 -32.61
CA MET A 251 -9.99 -2.37 -33.38
C MET A 251 -10.32 -2.58 -34.86
N ILE A 252 -10.91 -1.56 -35.49
CA ILE A 252 -11.00 -1.49 -36.94
C ILE A 252 -9.64 -0.98 -37.40
N SER A 253 -8.77 -1.89 -37.83
CA SER A 253 -7.56 -1.55 -38.58
C SER A 253 -7.99 -1.04 -39.96
N ASN A 254 -7.73 0.24 -40.24
CA ASN A 254 -7.59 0.76 -41.59
C ASN A 254 -6.11 0.90 -41.91
#